data_AF-X1JL18-F1
#
_entry.id   AF-X1JL18-F1
#
_cell.length_a   1.000
_cell.length_b   1.000
_cell.length_c   1.000
_cell.angle_alpha   90.00
_cell.angle_beta   90.00
_cell.angle_gamma   90.00
#
_symmetry.space_group_name_H-M   'P 1'
#
loop_
_entity.id
_entity.type
_entity.pdbx_description
1 polymer ?
#
loop_
_entity_poly.entity_id
_entity_poly.type
_entity_poly.pdbx_seq_one_letter_code
_entity_poly.pdbx_strand_id
1 'polypeptide(L)'
;NLVASNNGKSDYVFLGQRGVLTPSGIYRIVSKYLRVAGITPPKMGPHRLRHAFGRNYILNGGDTRSLQEIMGHESISVTEEYIALSPEEVQAKHHRFTPLRSAHAAAQGSFFDKSKVIEEAEAILAQEGGETWLK
;
A
#
# COMPACT_ATOMS: atom_id res chain seq x y z
N ASN A 1 32.18 -8.94 -11.93
CA ASN A 1 31.90 -10.19 -12.66
C ASN A 1 31.50 -11.23 -11.64
N LEU A 2 30.20 -11.51 -11.61
CA LEU A 2 29.56 -12.59 -10.86
C LEU A 2 29.48 -13.77 -11.84
N VAL A 3 29.81 -14.98 -11.39
CA VAL A 3 29.68 -16.20 -12.20
C VAL A 3 28.65 -17.09 -11.52
N ALA A 4 27.63 -17.51 -12.26
CA ALA A 4 26.68 -18.51 -11.79
C ALA A 4 27.34 -19.89 -11.90
N SER A 5 27.31 -20.67 -10.82
CA SER A 5 27.84 -22.04 -10.84
C SER A 5 26.94 -22.92 -11.71
N ASN A 6 27.40 -23.27 -12.91
CA ASN A 6 26.63 -24.06 -13.88
C ASN A 6 27.17 -25.48 -14.05
N ASN A 7 28.07 -25.93 -13.17
CA ASN A 7 28.89 -27.11 -13.48
C ASN A 7 29.28 -27.91 -12.23
N GLY A 8 28.30 -28.38 -11.46
CA GLY A 8 28.39 -29.48 -10.46
C GLY A 8 29.50 -29.47 -9.38
N LYS A 9 30.36 -28.44 -9.36
CA LYS A 9 31.61 -28.38 -8.57
C LYS A 9 31.48 -27.50 -7.33
N SER A 10 30.34 -26.86 -7.12
CA SER A 10 30.12 -25.96 -6.00
C SER A 10 28.65 -25.95 -5.59
N ASP A 11 28.41 -26.11 -4.29
CA ASP A 11 27.09 -26.02 -3.65
C ASP A 11 26.53 -24.58 -3.65
N TYR A 12 27.30 -23.59 -4.09
CA TYR A 12 26.92 -22.17 -4.08
C TYR A 12 26.43 -21.70 -5.45
N VAL A 13 25.27 -21.03 -5.47
CA VAL A 13 24.70 -20.42 -6.68
C VAL A 13 25.59 -19.31 -7.23
N PHE A 14 26.16 -18.50 -6.34
CA PHE A 14 26.94 -17.32 -6.70
C PHE A 14 28.42 -17.46 -6.32
N LEU A 15 29.28 -17.33 -7.32
CA LEU A 15 30.73 -17.35 -7.15
C LEU A 15 31.35 -16.00 -7.46
N GLY A 16 32.33 -15.64 -6.64
CA GLY A 16 33.28 -14.58 -6.90
C GLY A 16 34.50 -15.09 -7.67
N GLN A 17 35.37 -14.16 -8.06
CA GLN A 17 36.58 -14.47 -8.85
C GLN A 17 37.58 -15.41 -8.13
N ARG A 18 37.51 -15.51 -6.80
CA ARG A 18 38.43 -16.29 -5.96
C ARG A 18 37.75 -17.41 -5.18
N GLY A 19 36.52 -17.78 -5.54
CA GLY A 19 35.71 -18.77 -4.80
C GLY A 19 34.35 -18.21 -4.39
N VAL A 20 33.82 -18.63 -3.24
CA VAL A 20 32.48 -18.26 -2.77
C VAL A 20 32.33 -16.74 -2.67
N LEU A 21 31.18 -16.23 -3.11
CA LEU A 21 30.89 -14.81 -3.03
C LEU A 21 30.69 -14.37 -1.58
N THR A 22 31.49 -13.41 -1.13
CA THR A 22 31.41 -12.87 0.24
C THR A 22 30.40 -11.73 0.34
N PRO A 23 29.85 -11.45 1.54
CA PRO A 23 28.96 -10.31 1.77
C PRO A 23 29.55 -8.96 1.33
N SER A 24 30.84 -8.72 1.62
CA SER A 24 31.56 -7.52 1.16
C SER A 24 31.68 -7.47 -0.37
N GLY A 25 31.80 -8.63 -1.01
CA GLY A 25 31.74 -8.77 -2.47
C GLY A 25 30.39 -8.33 -3.04
N ILE A 26 29.29 -8.82 -2.45
CA ILE A 26 27.92 -8.42 -2.82
C ILE A 26 27.77 -6.91 -2.66
N TYR A 27 28.17 -6.36 -1.51
CA TYR A 27 28.08 -4.93 -1.24
C TYR A 27 28.78 -4.12 -2.34
N ARG A 28 30.04 -4.46 -2.67
CA ARG A 28 30.81 -3.76 -3.70
C ARG A 28 30.18 -3.84 -5.09
N ILE A 29 29.60 -5.00 -5.43
CA ILE A 29 28.91 -5.19 -6.71
C ILE A 29 27.66 -4.32 -6.77
N VAL A 30 26.82 -4.35 -5.73
CA VAL A 30 25.60 -3.54 -5.65
C VAL A 30 25.94 -2.04 -5.68
N SER A 31 26.92 -1.60 -4.87
CA SER A 31 27.36 -0.20 -4.87
C SER A 31 27.84 0.27 -6.23
N LYS A 32 28.53 -0.59 -6.99
CA LYS A 32 28.99 -0.27 -8.34
C LYS A 32 27.80 0.00 -9.26
N TYR A 33 26.80 -0.89 -9.27
CA TYR A 33 25.65 -0.73 -10.16
C TYR A 33 24.72 0.41 -9.74
N LEU A 34 24.59 0.68 -8.44
CA LEU A 34 23.90 1.88 -7.97
C LEU A 34 24.56 3.14 -8.53
N ARG A 35 25.89 3.26 -8.47
CA ARG A 35 26.60 4.41 -9.06
C ARG A 35 26.37 4.52 -10.57
N VAL A 36 26.42 3.40 -11.30
CA VAL A 36 26.15 3.38 -12.74
C VAL A 36 24.73 3.84 -13.06
N ALA A 37 23.76 3.49 -12.21
CA ALA A 37 22.38 3.96 -12.31
C ALA A 37 22.17 5.42 -11.87
N GLY A 38 23.24 6.18 -11.62
CA GLY A 38 23.16 7.58 -11.16
C GLY A 38 22.72 7.73 -9.70
N ILE A 39 22.69 6.64 -8.95
CA ILE A 39 22.26 6.63 -7.55
C ILE A 39 23.43 7.02 -6.64
N THR A 40 23.27 8.10 -5.89
CA THR A 40 24.30 8.70 -5.02
C THR A 40 24.13 8.34 -3.53
N PRO A 41 25.18 8.53 -2.70
CA PRO A 41 25.15 8.31 -1.25
C PRO A 41 24.02 9.08 -0.55
N PRO A 42 23.60 8.70 0.68
CA PRO A 42 24.36 7.91 1.67
C PRO A 42 24.18 6.39 1.58
N LYS A 43 23.06 5.90 1.05
CA LYS A 43 22.74 4.46 1.03
C LYS A 43 23.24 3.83 -0.28
N MET A 44 24.33 3.06 -0.23
CA MET A 44 24.97 2.50 -1.45
C MET A 44 25.08 0.97 -1.44
N GLY A 45 24.30 0.27 -0.62
CA GLY A 45 24.40 -1.18 -0.45
C GLY A 45 23.10 -1.95 -0.73
N PRO A 46 23.12 -3.28 -0.51
CA PRO A 46 21.97 -4.17 -0.71
C PRO A 46 20.72 -3.72 0.05
N HIS A 47 20.89 -3.13 1.24
CA HIS A 47 19.78 -2.60 2.04
C HIS A 47 18.96 -1.54 1.29
N ARG A 48 19.56 -0.77 0.38
CA ARG A 48 18.81 0.21 -0.44
C ARG A 48 17.85 -0.48 -1.41
N LEU A 49 18.29 -1.56 -2.04
CA LEU A 49 17.45 -2.36 -2.94
C LEU A 49 16.31 -3.03 -2.15
N ARG A 50 16.63 -3.58 -0.97
CA ARG A 50 15.62 -4.15 -0.07
C ARG A 50 14.57 -3.11 0.34
N HIS A 51 15.01 -1.89 0.65
CA HIS A 51 14.10 -0.81 1.02
C HIS A 51 13.23 -0.34 -0.15
N ALA A 52 13.81 -0.20 -1.35
CA ALA A 52 13.06 0.13 -2.55
C ALA A 52 12.01 -0.95 -2.87
N PHE A 53 12.36 -2.23 -2.71
CA PHE A 53 11.43 -3.35 -2.89
C PHE A 53 10.24 -3.28 -1.93
N GLY A 54 10.49 -3.19 -0.61
CA GLY A 54 9.43 -3.13 0.39
C GLY A 54 8.51 -1.93 0.20
N ARG A 55 9.09 -0.74 -0.04
CA ARG A 55 8.31 0.47 -0.34
C ARG A 55 7.46 0.29 -1.59
N ASN A 56 8.04 -0.20 -2.69
CA ASN A 56 7.30 -0.37 -3.94
C ASN A 56 6.19 -1.42 -3.81
N TYR A 57 6.40 -2.51 -3.07
CA TYR A 57 5.38 -3.52 -2.84
C TYR A 57 4.14 -2.94 -2.15
N ILE A 58 4.33 -2.18 -1.06
CA ILE A 58 3.23 -1.53 -0.33
C ILE A 58 2.54 -0.44 -1.17
N LEU A 59 3.31 0.33 -1.96
CA LEU A 59 2.75 1.36 -2.84
C LEU A 59 1.85 0.77 -3.92
N ASN A 60 2.17 -0.43 -4.42
CA ASN A 60 1.34 -1.14 -5.39
C ASN A 60 0.16 -1.89 -4.74
N GLY A 61 -0.15 -1.61 -3.47
CA GLY A 61 -1.31 -2.17 -2.77
C GLY A 61 -1.06 -3.54 -2.13
N GLY A 62 0.19 -4.00 -2.08
CA GLY A 62 0.55 -5.22 -1.36
C GLY A 62 0.36 -5.07 0.15
N ASP A 63 0.03 -6.18 0.82
CA ASP A 63 -0.19 -6.21 2.26
C ASP A 63 1.10 -6.47 3.04
N THR A 64 1.15 -5.98 4.28
CA THR A 64 2.36 -6.05 5.11
C THR A 64 2.70 -7.45 5.58
N ARG A 65 1.72 -8.36 5.66
CA ARG A 65 1.91 -9.73 6.14
C ARG A 65 2.62 -10.58 5.08
N SER A 66 2.12 -10.54 3.85
CA SER A 66 2.76 -11.17 2.69
C SER A 66 4.16 -10.60 2.46
N LEU A 67 4.33 -9.27 2.63
CA LEU A 67 5.65 -8.66 2.50
C LEU A 67 6.66 -9.22 3.52
N GLN A 68 6.25 -9.44 4.77
CA GLN A 68 7.11 -10.04 5.79
C GLN A 68 7.56 -11.45 5.44
N GLU A 69 6.63 -12.27 4.96
CA GLU A 69 6.92 -13.64 4.53
C GLU A 69 7.90 -13.66 3.35
N ILE A 70 7.68 -12.80 2.35
CA ILE A 70 8.57 -12.68 1.17
C ILE A 70 9.98 -12.25 1.59
N MET A 71 10.11 -11.33 2.53
CA MET A 71 11.41 -10.79 2.93
C MET A 71 12.11 -11.66 4.00
N GLY A 72 11.39 -12.59 4.65
CA GLY A 72 11.93 -13.50 5.65
C GLY A 72 12.42 -12.80 6.93
N HIS A 73 11.77 -11.71 7.35
CA HIS A 73 12.13 -11.01 8.59
C HIS A 73 11.43 -11.65 9.79
N GLU A 74 12.18 -11.89 10.88
CA GLU A 74 11.65 -12.43 12.15
C GLU A 74 10.79 -11.40 12.93
N SER A 75 10.84 -10.12 12.55
CA SER A 75 10.19 -9.01 13.27
C SER A 75 9.48 -8.00 12.34
N ILE A 76 8.28 -7.59 12.76
CA ILE A 76 7.40 -6.55 12.18
C ILE A 76 8.10 -5.19 12.06
N SER A 77 9.02 -4.84 12.97
CA SER A 77 9.60 -3.49 13.06
C SER A 77 10.44 -3.08 11.84
N VAL A 78 11.00 -4.03 11.07
CA VAL A 78 11.69 -3.69 9.81
C VAL A 78 10.71 -3.40 8.67
N THR A 79 9.47 -3.85 8.79
CA THR A 79 8.41 -3.56 7.83
C THR A 79 7.88 -2.14 8.00
N GLU A 80 7.81 -1.66 9.23
CA GLU A 80 7.35 -0.31 9.57
C GLU A 80 8.26 0.78 8.97
N GLU A 81 9.58 0.54 8.87
CA GLU A 81 10.51 1.45 8.18
C GLU A 81 10.20 1.57 6.67
N TYR A 82 9.55 0.58 6.05
CA TYR A 82 9.11 0.65 4.64
C TYR A 82 7.77 1.38 4.46
N ILE A 83 7.00 1.52 5.54
CA ILE A 83 5.74 2.27 5.60
C ILE A 83 6.03 3.73 5.98
N ALA A 84 7.11 4.30 5.47
CA ALA A 84 7.19 5.75 5.34
C ALA A 84 6.28 6.16 4.16
N LEU A 85 4.96 6.01 4.36
CA LEU A 85 3.98 6.62 3.48
C LEU A 85 4.17 8.13 3.59
N SER A 86 4.22 8.81 2.45
CA SER A 86 4.17 10.27 2.45
C SER A 86 2.85 10.73 3.12
N PRO A 87 2.83 11.88 3.80
CA PRO A 87 1.60 12.42 4.40
C PRO A 87 0.42 12.49 3.40
N GLU A 88 0.73 12.77 2.14
CA GLU A 88 -0.21 12.82 1.02
C GLU A 88 -0.88 11.45 0.76
N GLU A 89 -0.12 10.36 0.82
CA GLU A 89 -0.63 8.99 0.62
C GLU A 89 -1.48 8.51 1.80
N VAL A 90 -1.08 8.88 3.04
CA VAL A 90 -1.89 8.62 4.24
C VAL A 90 -3.23 9.33 4.14
N GLN A 91 -3.21 10.60 3.73
CA GLN A 91 -4.41 11.40 3.53
C GLN A 91 -5.30 10.80 2.43
N ALA A 92 -4.74 10.41 1.28
CA ALA A 92 -5.48 9.78 0.19
C ALA A 92 -6.13 8.45 0.60
N LYS A 93 -5.40 7.58 1.31
CA LYS A 93 -5.95 6.31 1.83
C LYS A 93 -7.03 6.55 2.89
N HIS A 94 -6.81 7.49 3.81
CA HIS A 94 -7.82 7.89 4.79
C HIS A 94 -9.10 8.38 4.11
N HIS A 95 -9.01 9.29 3.14
CA HIS A 95 -10.20 9.76 2.39
C HIS A 95 -10.92 8.63 1.65
N ARG A 96 -10.17 7.62 1.18
CA ARG A 96 -10.75 6.49 0.43
C ARG A 96 -11.49 5.50 1.33
N PHE A 97 -10.95 5.20 2.50
CA PHE A 97 -11.46 4.13 3.39
C PHE A 97 -12.05 4.64 4.71
N THR A 98 -12.20 5.95 4.89
CA THR A 98 -12.84 6.50 6.09
C THR A 98 -14.30 6.03 6.21
N PRO A 99 -14.74 5.57 7.40
CA PRO A 99 -16.13 5.18 7.63
C PRO A 99 -17.11 6.37 7.46
N LEU A 100 -16.63 7.61 7.50
CA LEU A 100 -17.46 8.79 7.22
C LEU A 100 -17.92 8.86 5.75
N ARG A 101 -17.23 8.19 4.83
CA ARG A 101 -17.62 8.16 3.42
C ARG A 101 -18.88 7.32 3.19
N SER A 102 -19.00 6.17 3.85
CA SER A 102 -20.22 5.36 3.80
C SER A 102 -21.37 6.05 4.52
N ALA A 103 -21.11 6.74 5.64
CA ALA A 103 -22.09 7.57 6.33
C ALA A 103 -22.59 8.73 5.46
N HIS A 104 -21.70 9.41 4.71
CA HIS A 104 -22.07 10.48 3.78
C HIS A 104 -22.92 9.97 2.61
N ALA A 105 -22.55 8.83 2.02
CA ALA A 105 -23.34 8.19 0.96
C ALA A 105 -24.72 7.74 1.45
N ALA A 106 -24.80 7.16 2.66
CA ALA A 106 -26.06 6.75 3.28
C ALA A 106 -26.95 7.96 3.62
N ALA A 107 -26.36 9.06 4.11
CA ALA A 107 -27.08 10.30 4.34
C ALA A 107 -27.63 10.88 3.02
N GLN A 108 -26.84 10.97 1.96
CA GLN A 108 -27.32 11.47 0.67
C GLN A 108 -28.43 10.63 0.05
N GLY A 109 -28.40 9.29 0.21
CA GLY A 109 -29.48 8.41 -0.25
C GLY A 109 -30.78 8.57 0.53
N SER A 110 -30.71 8.98 1.79
CA SER A 110 -31.88 9.18 2.67
C SER A 110 -32.53 10.57 2.52
N PHE A 111 -31.76 11.58 2.07
CA PHE A 111 -32.22 12.98 2.07
C PHE A 111 -33.07 13.40 0.84
N PHE A 112 -33.10 12.64 -0.26
CA PHE A 112 -33.71 13.10 -1.52
C PHE A 112 -34.91 12.29 -2.04
N ASP A 113 -35.44 11.31 -1.30
CA ASP A 113 -36.73 10.69 -1.66
C ASP A 113 -37.92 11.57 -1.22
N LYS A 114 -37.89 12.85 -1.65
CA LYS A 114 -39.01 13.78 -1.46
C LYS A 114 -40.29 13.24 -2.10
N SER A 115 -40.17 12.42 -3.15
CA SER A 115 -41.31 11.79 -3.82
C SER A 115 -42.15 10.94 -2.89
N LYS A 116 -41.55 9.99 -2.16
CA LYS A 116 -42.31 9.14 -1.23
C LYS A 116 -42.90 9.92 -0.07
N VAL A 117 -42.14 10.87 0.48
CA VAL A 117 -42.61 11.67 1.61
C VAL A 117 -43.81 12.55 1.22
N ILE A 118 -43.81 13.09 0.00
CA ILE A 118 -44.93 13.88 -0.54
C ILE A 118 -46.12 12.96 -0.84
N GLU A 119 -45.90 11.79 -1.44
CA GLU A 119 -46.96 10.82 -1.76
C GLU A 119 -47.64 10.27 -0.49
N GLU A 120 -46.88 9.96 0.56
CA GLU A 120 -47.40 9.56 1.86
C GLU A 120 -48.17 10.71 2.55
N ALA A 121 -47.66 11.94 2.49
CA ALA A 121 -48.34 13.11 3.05
C ALA A 121 -49.66 13.43 2.32
N GLU A 122 -49.68 13.32 0.98
CA GLU A 122 -50.87 13.51 0.16
C GLU A 122 -51.92 12.40 0.43
N ALA A 123 -51.49 11.16 0.65
CA ALA A 123 -52.37 10.05 1.01
C ALA A 123 -53.03 10.23 2.40
N ILE A 124 -52.30 10.76 3.38
CA ILE A 124 -52.81 11.08 4.72
C ILE A 124 -53.87 12.19 4.63
N LEU A 125 -53.56 13.27 3.89
CA LEU A 125 -54.49 14.38 3.69
C LEU A 125 -55.75 14.00 2.90
N ALA A 126 -55.67 12.97 2.04
CA ALA A 126 -56.82 12.45 1.30
C ALA A 126 -57.73 11.54 2.14
N GLN A 127 -57.20 10.91 3.21
CA GLN A 127 -57.98 10.09 4.14
C GLN A 127 -58.68 10.93 5.21
N GLU A 128 -58.12 12.07 5.57
CA GLU A 128 -58.73 13.04 6.49
C GLU A 128 -59.68 13.98 5.74
N GLY A 129 -60.78 13.41 5.26
CA GLY A 129 -61.89 14.17 4.71
C GLY A 129 -62.52 15.11 5.73
N GLY A 130 -62.09 16.38 5.70
CA GLY A 130 -62.89 17.56 6.00
C GLY A 130 -63.05 17.94 7.47
N GLU A 131 -62.16 18.80 7.97
CA GLU A 131 -62.58 19.86 8.90
C GLU A 131 -61.68 21.11 8.76
N THR A 132 -62.34 22.19 8.39
CA THR A 132 -61.87 23.55 8.10
C THR A 132 -61.08 24.18 9.26
N TRP A 133 -59.81 24.52 9.03
CA TRP A 133 -59.02 25.42 9.90
C TRP A 133 -58.57 26.69 9.18
N LEU A 134 -59.53 27.43 8.62
CA LEU A 134 -59.37 28.86 8.32
C LEU A 134 -60.60 29.62 8.83
N LYS A 135 -60.53 30.04 10.09
CA LYS A 135 -61.16 31.26 10.59
C LYS A 135 -60.09 32.10 11.26
#